data_AF-A0A251XNF6-F1
#
_entry.id   AF-A0A251XNF6-F1
#
_cell.length_a   1.000
_cell.length_b   1.000
_cell.length_c   1.000
_cell.angle_alpha   90.00
_cell.angle_beta   90.00
_cell.angle_gamma   90.00
#
_symmetry.space_group_name_H-M   'P 1'
#
loop_
_entity.id
_entity.type
_entity.pdbx_description
1 polymer ?
#
loop_
_entity_poly.entity_id
_entity_poly.type
_entity_poly.pdbx_seq_one_letter_code
_entity_poly.pdbx_strand_id
1 'polypeptide(L)'
;MLKSNANDVQMVFAQNDEMGLGAVQAVEEAGLTPGQDVKIATIDGTKNALQALADGKLSFVAEYNPLFGGTALEAVQKLLDGESVESSIVVPSDVFDSAEKAATALPDRKF
;
A
#
# COMPACT_ATOMS: atom_id res chain seq x y z
N MET A 1 -7.14 -8.86 19.82
CA MET A 1 -8.06 -8.22 18.85
C MET A 1 -8.87 -9.27 18.10
N LEU A 2 -8.27 -10.19 17.34
CA LEU A 2 -9.02 -11.23 16.62
C LEU A 2 -9.68 -12.25 17.57
N LYS A 3 -8.86 -12.99 18.35
CA LYS A 3 -9.36 -13.98 19.33
C LYS A 3 -10.31 -13.37 20.38
N SER A 4 -10.03 -12.13 20.78
CA SER A 4 -10.86 -11.39 21.75
C SER A 4 -12.23 -11.00 21.20
N ASN A 5 -12.40 -10.95 19.87
CA ASN A 5 -13.67 -10.71 19.19
C ASN A 5 -14.22 -12.00 18.57
N ALA A 6 -13.93 -13.16 19.17
CA ALA A 6 -14.38 -14.47 18.69
C ALA A 6 -14.07 -14.73 17.19
N ASN A 7 -12.98 -14.14 16.67
CA ASN A 7 -12.59 -14.20 15.26
C ASN A 7 -13.62 -13.63 14.26
N ASP A 8 -14.48 -12.71 14.68
CA ASP A 8 -15.54 -12.10 13.84
C ASP A 8 -15.08 -10.87 13.02
N VAL A 9 -13.79 -10.55 13.05
CA VAL A 9 -13.25 -9.40 12.31
C VAL A 9 -13.12 -9.78 10.84
N GLN A 10 -13.92 -9.15 9.98
CA GLN A 10 -13.94 -9.45 8.54
C GLN A 10 -12.88 -8.67 7.75
N MET A 11 -12.47 -7.49 8.23
CA MET A 11 -11.54 -6.62 7.52
C MET A 11 -10.65 -5.80 8.46
N VAL A 12 -9.41 -5.59 8.05
CA VAL A 12 -8.47 -4.64 8.63
C VAL A 12 -8.06 -3.63 7.56
N PHE A 13 -8.20 -2.35 7.86
CA PHE A 13 -7.60 -1.28 7.09
C PHE A 13 -6.39 -0.74 7.86
N ALA A 14 -5.19 -0.95 7.32
CA ALA A 14 -3.94 -0.46 7.87
C ALA A 14 -3.49 0.78 7.10
N GLN A 15 -3.07 1.82 7.82
CA GLN A 15 -2.65 3.08 7.20
C GLN A 15 -1.25 3.01 6.58
N ASN A 16 -0.50 1.95 6.83
CA ASN A 16 0.75 1.65 6.13
C ASN A 16 0.92 0.14 5.94
N ASP A 17 1.89 -0.24 5.11
CA ASP A 17 2.16 -1.62 4.77
C ASP A 17 2.68 -2.44 5.95
N GLU A 18 3.58 -1.90 6.78
CA GLU A 18 4.15 -2.62 7.93
C GLU A 18 3.08 -3.03 8.95
N MET A 19 2.13 -2.14 9.24
CA MET A 19 0.99 -2.46 10.11
C MET A 19 0.11 -3.53 9.48
N GLY A 20 -0.10 -3.48 8.16
CA GLY A 20 -0.84 -4.51 7.44
C GLY A 20 -0.17 -5.87 7.50
N LEU A 21 1.15 -5.93 7.31
CA LEU A 21 1.94 -7.15 7.42
C LEU A 21 1.99 -7.69 8.85
N GLY A 22 1.97 -6.82 9.86
CA GLY A 22 1.77 -7.22 11.25
C GLY A 22 0.37 -7.81 11.49
N ALA A 23 -0.67 -7.25 10.85
CA ALA A 23 -2.01 -7.80 10.90
C ALA A 23 -2.12 -9.17 10.21
N VAL A 24 -1.43 -9.37 9.08
CA VAL A 24 -1.31 -10.69 8.42
C VAL A 24 -0.78 -11.73 9.41
N GLN A 25 0.31 -11.44 10.11
CA GLN A 25 0.89 -12.35 11.11
C GLN A 25 -0.11 -12.64 12.24
N ALA A 26 -0.79 -11.61 12.76
CA ALA A 26 -1.77 -11.79 13.83
C ALA A 26 -2.97 -12.65 13.38
N VAL A 27 -3.39 -12.55 12.12
CA VAL A 27 -4.43 -13.39 11.52
C VAL A 27 -3.97 -14.84 11.42
N GLU A 28 -2.75 -15.07 10.94
CA GLU A 28 -2.15 -16.41 10.86
C GLU A 28 -2.02 -17.04 12.27
N GLU A 29 -1.56 -16.29 13.28
CA GLU A 29 -1.47 -16.72 14.69
C GLU A 29 -2.85 -16.98 15.34
N ALA A 30 -3.91 -16.41 14.76
CA ALA A 30 -5.28 -16.68 15.14
C ALA A 30 -5.83 -17.99 14.55
N GLY A 31 -5.07 -18.65 13.67
CA GLY A 31 -5.49 -19.84 12.93
C GLY A 31 -6.43 -19.52 11.79
N LEU A 32 -6.43 -18.27 11.31
CA LEU A 32 -7.24 -17.76 10.20
C LEU A 32 -6.36 -17.55 8.96
N THR A 33 -7.00 -17.48 7.80
CA THR A 33 -6.36 -17.27 6.50
C THR A 33 -6.43 -15.78 6.13
N PRO A 34 -5.30 -15.04 6.18
CA PRO A 34 -5.27 -13.64 5.75
C PRO A 34 -5.64 -13.52 4.27
N GLY A 35 -6.34 -12.45 3.92
CA GLY A 35 -6.85 -12.22 2.57
C GLY A 35 -8.08 -13.06 2.20
N GLN A 36 -8.49 -14.04 3.02
CA GLN A 36 -9.72 -14.82 2.84
C GLN A 36 -10.68 -14.66 4.02
N ASP A 37 -10.29 -15.16 5.19
CA ASP A 37 -11.09 -15.08 6.42
C ASP A 37 -11.11 -13.64 6.96
N VAL A 38 -9.98 -12.93 6.84
CA VAL A 38 -9.85 -11.51 7.17
C VAL A 38 -9.22 -10.78 5.98
N LYS A 39 -9.96 -9.85 5.39
CA LYS A 39 -9.46 -8.98 4.32
C LYS A 39 -8.54 -7.92 4.90
N ILE A 40 -7.45 -7.60 4.21
CA ILE A 40 -6.47 -6.62 4.70
C ILE A 40 -6.13 -5.64 3.60
N ALA A 41 -6.35 -4.36 3.84
CA ALA A 41 -6.02 -3.28 2.91
C ALA A 41 -4.96 -2.36 3.52
N THR A 42 -3.98 -1.94 2.71
CA THR A 42 -2.85 -1.10 3.15
C THR A 42 -2.64 0.10 2.24
N ILE A 43 -1.77 1.01 2.68
CA ILE A 43 -1.25 2.15 1.92
C ILE A 43 0.28 2.04 1.96
N ASP A 44 0.94 2.42 0.87
CA ASP A 44 2.38 2.69 0.63
C ASP A 44 2.82 2.01 -0.67
N GLY A 45 2.54 0.71 -0.81
CA GLY A 45 2.89 -0.04 -2.00
C GLY A 45 4.36 -0.47 -2.02
N THR A 46 4.95 -0.73 -0.86
CA THR A 46 6.27 -1.32 -0.74
C THR A 46 6.35 -2.67 -1.48
N LYS A 47 7.55 -3.05 -1.89
CA LYS A 47 7.77 -4.36 -2.52
C LYS A 47 7.26 -5.54 -1.68
N ASN A 48 7.40 -5.45 -0.36
CA ASN A 48 6.94 -6.49 0.57
C ASN A 48 5.41 -6.59 0.60
N ALA A 49 4.70 -5.46 0.58
CA ALA A 49 3.24 -5.48 0.52
C ALA A 49 2.73 -6.00 -0.83
N LEU A 50 3.36 -5.62 -1.95
CA LEU A 50 2.98 -6.17 -3.25
C LEU A 50 3.26 -7.67 -3.34
N GLN A 51 4.33 -8.16 -2.72
CA GLN A 51 4.55 -9.60 -2.61
C GLN A 51 3.46 -10.27 -1.77
N ALA A 52 3.12 -9.70 -0.61
CA ALA A 52 2.06 -10.25 0.24
C ALA A 52 0.68 -10.21 -0.43
N LEU A 53 0.40 -9.19 -1.27
CA LEU A 53 -0.80 -9.11 -2.09
C LEU A 53 -0.78 -10.16 -3.22
N ALA A 54 0.34 -10.34 -3.90
CA ALA A 54 0.52 -11.38 -4.92
C ALA A 54 0.36 -12.79 -4.33
N ASP A 55 0.81 -13.00 -3.09
CA ASP A 55 0.65 -14.25 -2.34
C ASP A 55 -0.77 -14.42 -1.77
N GLY A 56 -1.66 -13.44 -1.97
CA GLY A 56 -3.06 -13.45 -1.51
C GLY A 56 -3.25 -13.20 -0.02
N LYS A 57 -2.21 -12.78 0.70
CA LYS A 57 -2.26 -12.47 2.14
C LYS A 57 -2.82 -11.06 2.41
N LEU A 58 -2.52 -10.10 1.54
CA LEU A 58 -3.22 -8.82 1.49
C LEU A 58 -4.34 -8.90 0.46
N SER A 59 -5.32 -8.01 0.59
CA SER A 59 -6.49 -7.92 -0.30
C SER A 59 -6.49 -6.68 -1.19
N PHE A 60 -5.79 -5.62 -0.77
CA PHE A 60 -5.70 -4.36 -1.50
C PHE A 60 -4.49 -3.55 -1.02
N VAL A 61 -3.81 -2.86 -1.93
CA VAL A 61 -2.71 -1.94 -1.60
C VAL A 61 -2.88 -0.65 -2.40
N ALA A 62 -3.00 0.50 -1.74
CA ALA A 62 -2.87 1.80 -2.40
C ALA A 62 -1.43 2.28 -2.36
N GLU A 63 -0.92 2.84 -3.45
CA GLU A 63 0.43 3.39 -3.47
C GLU A 63 0.50 4.80 -2.89
N TYR A 64 1.50 5.02 -2.05
CA TYR A 64 2.00 6.35 -1.69
C TYR A 64 3.40 6.51 -2.29
N ASN A 65 3.47 7.06 -3.51
CA ASN A 65 4.69 7.11 -4.28
C ASN A 65 5.75 8.03 -3.62
N PRO A 66 6.89 7.50 -3.15
CA PRO A 66 7.93 8.29 -2.49
C PRO A 66 8.82 9.06 -3.48
N LEU A 67 8.70 8.81 -4.79
CA LEU A 67 9.55 9.38 -5.84
C LEU A 67 9.07 10.76 -6.31
N PHE A 68 8.69 11.65 -5.39
CA PHE A 68 8.22 13.00 -5.70
C PHE A 68 9.33 14.06 -5.72
N GLY A 69 10.57 13.68 -5.42
CA GLY A 69 11.71 14.62 -5.37
C GLY A 69 11.95 15.38 -6.69
N GLY A 70 11.79 14.71 -7.83
CA GLY A 70 11.89 15.35 -9.15
C GLY A 70 10.80 16.40 -9.34
N THR A 71 9.55 16.05 -9.08
CA THR A 71 8.40 16.96 -9.13
C THR A 71 8.57 18.17 -8.21
N ALA A 72 9.11 17.96 -7.00
CA ALA A 72 9.40 19.05 -6.07
C ALA A 72 10.47 20.00 -6.61
N LEU A 73 11.57 19.47 -7.16
CA LEU A 73 12.64 20.29 -7.76
C LEU A 73 12.15 21.05 -9.00
N GLU A 74 11.33 20.43 -9.83
CA GLU A 74 10.70 21.08 -10.98
C GLU A 74 9.81 22.26 -10.57
N ALA A 75 9.00 22.09 -9.52
CA ALA A 75 8.16 23.16 -8.99
C ALA A 75 9.01 24.33 -8.44
N VAL A 76 10.10 24.03 -7.73
CA VAL A 76 11.04 25.06 -7.25
C VAL A 76 11.68 25.80 -8.42
N GLN A 77 12.15 25.08 -9.44
CA GLN A 77 12.79 25.69 -10.60
C GLN A 77 11.85 26.64 -11.34
N LYS A 78 10.61 26.22 -11.61
CA LYS A 78 9.58 27.07 -12.24
C LYS A 78 9.34 28.38 -11.48
N LEU A 79 9.25 28.32 -10.16
CA LEU A 79 9.10 29.51 -9.34
C LEU A 79 10.32 30.45 -9.43
N LEU A 80 11.53 29.89 -9.48
CA LEU A 80 12.77 30.67 -9.66
C LEU A 80 12.84 31.32 -11.05
N ASP A 81 12.27 30.69 -12.07
CA ASP A 81 12.17 31.20 -13.44
C ASP A 81 11.04 32.23 -13.61
N GLY A 82 10.29 32.53 -12.54
CA GLY A 82 9.19 33.50 -12.52
C GLY A 82 7.86 32.95 -13.04
N GLU A 83 7.76 31.63 -13.25
CA GLU A 83 6.52 30.95 -13.59
C GLU A 83 5.64 30.71 -12.35
N SER A 84 4.36 30.43 -12.57
CA SER A 84 3.43 30.00 -11.52
C SER A 84 3.37 28.47 -11.41
N VAL A 85 3.19 27.97 -10.19
CA VAL A 85 2.93 26.55 -9.92
C VAL A 85 1.60 26.38 -9.20
N GLU A 86 0.98 25.21 -9.36
CA GLU A 86 -0.22 24.83 -8.61
C GLU A 86 0.07 24.81 -7.11
N SER A 87 -0.92 25.19 -6.30
CA SER A 87 -0.81 25.18 -4.84
C SER A 87 -0.84 23.77 -4.25
N SER A 88 -1.29 22.79 -5.03
CA SER A 88 -1.31 21.36 -4.68
C SER A 88 -0.95 20.53 -5.90
N ILE A 89 0.10 19.72 -5.78
CA ILE A 89 0.56 18.84 -6.84
C ILE A 89 0.32 17.40 -6.39
N VAL A 90 -0.57 16.70 -7.07
CA VAL A 90 -0.84 15.28 -6.80
C VAL A 90 0.20 14.44 -7.52
N VAL A 91 1.00 13.70 -6.74
CA VAL A 91 1.99 12.76 -7.27
C VAL A 91 1.24 11.55 -7.84
N PRO A 92 1.55 11.10 -9.07
CA PRO A 92 0.95 9.89 -9.63
C PRO A 92 1.26 8.67 -8.75
N SER A 93 0.20 7.97 -8.38
CA SER A 93 0.22 6.72 -7.61
C SER A 93 -0.67 5.68 -8.29
N ASP A 94 -0.40 4.40 -8.06
CA ASP A 94 -1.24 3.29 -8.51
C ASP A 94 -2.07 2.69 -7.35
N VAL A 95 -3.00 1.81 -7.70
CA VAL A 95 -3.75 0.96 -6.77
C VAL A 95 -3.64 -0.50 -7.21
N PHE A 96 -3.41 -1.41 -6.28
CA PHE A 96 -3.29 -2.83 -6.55
C PHE A 96 -4.45 -3.55 -5.89
N ASP A 97 -5.42 -3.95 -6.71
CA ASP A 97 -6.70 -4.54 -6.31
C ASP A 97 -6.78 -6.06 -6.54
N SER A 98 -5.69 -6.65 -7.05
CA SER A 98 -5.60 -8.07 -7.35
C SER A 98 -4.17 -8.58 -7.21
N ALA A 99 -4.05 -9.88 -6.90
CA ALA A 99 -2.77 -10.57 -6.85
C ALA A 99 -2.04 -10.52 -8.20
N GLU A 100 -2.77 -10.61 -9.32
CA GLU A 100 -2.20 -10.51 -10.67
C GLU A 100 -1.60 -9.13 -10.96
N LYS A 101 -2.33 -8.05 -10.63
CA LYS A 101 -1.82 -6.69 -10.82
C LYS A 101 -0.58 -6.45 -9.95
N ALA A 102 -0.58 -6.94 -8.72
CA ALA A 102 0.58 -6.86 -7.83
C ALA A 102 1.78 -7.65 -8.39
N ALA A 103 1.56 -8.90 -8.82
CA ALA A 103 2.59 -9.75 -9.41
C ALA A 103 3.21 -9.14 -10.68
N THR A 104 2.40 -8.49 -11.50
CA THR A 104 2.85 -7.80 -12.72
C THR A 104 3.72 -6.59 -12.41
N ALA A 105 3.44 -5.87 -11.32
CA ALA A 105 4.19 -4.67 -10.94
C ALA A 105 5.51 -4.95 -10.19
N LEU A 106 5.63 -6.11 -9.54
CA LEU A 106 6.79 -6.48 -8.72
C LEU A 106 8.17 -6.40 -9.42
N PRO A 107 8.33 -6.84 -10.69
CA PRO A 107 9.62 -6.78 -11.38
C PRO A 107 10.15 -5.36 -11.57
N ASP A 108 9.25 -4.40 -11.80
CA ASP A 108 9.59 -3.01 -12.10
C ASP A 108 9.55 -2.11 -10.86
N ARG A 109 9.16 -2.66 -9.70
CA ARG A 109 9.02 -1.91 -8.45
C ARG A 109 10.38 -1.49 -7.91
N LYS A 110 10.56 -0.18 -7.69
CA LYS A 110 11.82 0.42 -7.24
C LYS A 110 11.95 0.55 -5.72
N PHE A 111 10.88 0.29 -4.97
CA PHE A 111 10.78 0.46 -3.51
C PHE A 111 9.74 -0.50 -2.92
#